data_AF-A0A2K3M8R3-F1
#
_entry.id   AF-A0A2K3M8R3-F1
#
_cell.length_a   1.000
_cell.length_b   1.000
_cell.length_c   1.000
_cell.angle_alpha   90.00
_cell.angle_beta   90.00
_cell.angle_gamma   90.00
#
_symmetry.space_group_name_H-M   'P 1'
#
loop_
_entity.id
_entity.type
_entity.pdbx_description
1 polymer ?
#
loop_
_entity_poly.entity_id
_entity_poly.type
_entity_poly.pdbx_seq_one_letter_code
_entity_poly.pdbx_strand_id
1 'polypeptide(L)' 'MEYDLATNQARALKVTADPWCSCGGLAPDGTLVSVGGFLDGIRTIRYYGGPACNGNNNCDWREYNGAMNEDR' A
#
# COMPACT_ATOMS: atom_id res chain seq x y z
N MET A 1 -5.19 0.02 7.02
CA MET A 1 -6.44 0.64 7.50
C MET A 1 -6.52 2.05 6.99
N GLU A 2 -7.72 2.56 6.78
CA GLU A 2 -7.99 3.96 6.51
C GLU A 2 -8.86 4.51 7.63
N TYR A 3 -8.64 5.75 8.03
CA TYR A 3 -9.36 6.38 9.12
C TYR A 3 -9.82 7.77 8.67
N ASP A 4 -11.13 8.01 8.76
CA ASP A 4 -11.76 9.28 8.43
C ASP A 4 -11.94 10.10 9.72
N LEU A 5 -11.21 11.22 9.79
CA LEU A 5 -11.24 12.16 10.92
C LEU A 5 -12.59 12.86 11.07
N ALA A 6 -13.33 13.10 9.98
CA ALA A 6 -14.59 13.86 10.01
C ALA A 6 -15.74 13.01 10.57
N THR A 7 -15.76 11.72 10.24
CA THR A 7 -16.82 10.78 10.67
C THR A 7 -16.39 9.87 11.82
N ASN A 8 -15.10 9.91 12.19
CA ASN A 8 -14.48 9.03 13.18
C ASN A 8 -14.69 7.54 12.85
N GLN A 9 -14.72 7.19 11.56
CA GLN A 9 -14.90 5.82 11.08
C GLN A 9 -13.56 5.24 10.61
N ALA A 10 -13.38 3.94 10.85
CA ALA A 10 -12.24 3.19 10.35
C ALA A 10 -12.69 2.17 9.30
N ARG A 11 -11.95 2.09 8.19
CA ARG A 11 -12.14 1.10 7.13
C ARG A 11 -10.93 0.15 7.10
N ALA A 12 -11.21 -1.14 7.10
CA ALA A 12 -10.16 -2.15 6.91
C ALA A 12 -9.66 -2.10 5.44
N LEU A 13 -8.34 -2.19 5.27
CA LEU A 13 -7.71 -2.35 3.95
C LEU A 13 -7.12 -3.74 3.90
N LYS A 14 -7.41 -4.48 2.82
CA LYS A 14 -6.80 -5.79 2.60
C LYS A 14 -5.35 -5.61 2.15
N VAL A 15 -4.46 -6.38 2.76
CA VAL A 15 -3.06 -6.53 2.38
C VAL A 15 -2.83 -8.02 2.18
N THR A 16 -2.15 -8.40 1.10
CA THR A 16 -2.03 -9.78 0.63
C THR A 16 -0.66 -10.39 0.92
N ALA A 17 0.34 -9.59 1.29
CA ALA A 17 1.65 -10.04 1.71
C ALA A 17 2.19 -9.18 2.87
N ASP A 18 2.93 -9.76 3.82
CA ASP A 18 3.28 -9.10 5.08
C ASP A 18 4.10 -7.80 4.86
N PRO A 19 3.56 -6.62 5.21
CA PRO A 19 4.22 -5.34 5.00
C PRO A 19 5.24 -4.97 6.10
N TRP A 20 5.45 -5.83 7.10
CA TRP A 20 6.32 -5.53 8.23
C TRP A 20 7.77 -5.26 7.79
N CYS A 21 8.40 -4.23 8.37
CA CYS A 21 9.76 -3.78 8.00
C CYS A 21 9.91 -3.33 6.53
N SER A 22 8.80 -3.00 5.85
CA SER A 22 8.84 -2.36 4.53
C SER A 22 9.39 -0.93 4.61
N CYS A 23 9.87 -0.44 3.48
CA CYS A 23 10.20 0.97 3.26
C CYS A 23 9.25 1.56 2.21
N GLY A 24 9.29 2.87 1.99
CA GLY A 24 8.40 3.50 1.02
C GLY A 24 8.63 4.99 0.82
N GLY A 25 7.87 5.56 -0.11
CA GLY A 25 7.91 6.98 -0.47
C GLY A 25 6.61 7.44 -1.11
N LEU A 26 6.47 8.76 -1.27
CA LEU A 26 5.31 9.38 -1.90
C LEU A 26 5.66 9.87 -3.30
N ALA A 27 4.92 9.43 -4.30
CA ALA A 27 5.06 9.88 -5.67
C ALA A 27 4.43 11.28 -5.88
N PRO A 28 4.86 12.05 -6.90
CA PRO A 28 4.33 13.41 -7.15
C PRO A 28 2.82 13.47 -7.44
N ASP A 29 2.22 12.36 -7.88
CA ASP A 29 0.78 12.24 -8.14
C ASP A 29 -0.04 11.89 -6.88
N GLY A 30 0.60 11.82 -5.71
CA GLY A 30 -0.02 11.46 -4.44
C GLY A 30 -0.14 9.96 -4.19
N THR A 31 0.50 9.11 -5.01
CA THR A 31 0.55 7.67 -4.75
C THR A 31 1.59 7.35 -3.66
N LEU A 32 1.16 6.70 -2.58
CA LEU A 32 2.06 6.06 -1.61
C LEU A 32 2.59 4.76 -2.20
N VAL A 33 3.92 4.64 -2.25
CA VAL A 33 4.64 3.45 -2.71
C VAL A 33 5.29 2.79 -1.49
N SER A 34 4.98 1.53 -1.24
CA SER A 34 5.60 0.69 -0.21
C SER A 34 6.30 -0.50 -0.87
N VAL A 35 7.51 -0.81 -0.41
CA VAL A 35 8.40 -1.81 -1.01
C VAL A 35 8.97 -2.72 0.08
N GLY A 36 9.03 -4.01 -0.21
CA GLY A 36 9.54 -5.03 0.70
C GLY A 36 8.54 -5.40 1.79
N GLY A 37 9.03 -6.04 2.84
CA GLY A 37 8.18 -6.64 3.86
C GLY A 37 8.88 -7.78 4.58
N PHE A 38 8.09 -8.61 5.27
CA PHE A 38 8.57 -9.81 5.95
C PHE A 38 8.03 -11.07 5.24
N LEU A 39 8.77 -12.18 5.30
CA LEU A 39 8.39 -13.46 4.66
C LEU A 39 7.91 -13.32 3.20
N ASP A 40 6.60 -13.48 2.97
CA ASP A 40 5.97 -13.42 1.65
C ASP A 40 5.95 -12.00 1.07
N GLY A 41 6.17 -10.98 1.90
CA GLY A 41 6.25 -9.58 1.51
C GLY A 41 7.63 -9.08 1.08
N ILE A 42 8.72 -9.85 1.25
CA ILE A 42 10.09 -9.39 0.97
C ILE A 42 10.23 -8.88 -0.46
N ARG A 43 9.53 -9.49 -1.42
CA ARG A 43 9.57 -9.12 -2.85
C ARG A 43 8.33 -8.39 -3.34
N THR A 44 7.58 -7.75 -2.45
CA THR A 44 6.31 -7.10 -2.79
C THR A 44 6.46 -5.59 -2.99
N ILE A 45 5.77 -5.06 -4.00
CA ILE A 45 5.54 -3.62 -4.18
C ILE A 45 4.05 -3.34 -3.99
N ARG A 46 3.70 -2.32 -3.21
CA ARG A 46 2.32 -1.93 -2.90
C ARG A 46 2.10 -0.46 -3.22
N TYR A 47 1.01 -0.15 -3.90
CA TYR A 47 0.61 1.21 -4.22
C TYR A 47 -0.74 1.52 -3.58
N TYR A 48 -0.84 2.70 -2.96
CA TYR A 48 -2.09 3.22 -2.38
C TYR A 48 -2.26 4.68 -2.74
N GLY A 49 -3.50 5.14 -2.94
CA GLY A 49 -3.77 6.54 -3.28
C GLY A 49 -3.50 6.89 -4.75
N GLY A 50 -3.30 8.20 -4.98
CA GLY A 50 -3.03 8.80 -6.27
C GLY A 50 -4.24 8.85 -7.22
N PRO A 51 -4.01 9.00 -8.54
CA PRO A 51 -5.07 9.08 -9.54
C PRO A 51 -5.99 7.85 -9.57
N ALA A 52 -5.47 6.68 -9.17
CA ALA A 52 -6.24 5.44 -9.09
C ALA A 52 -7.38 5.49 -8.05
N CYS A 53 -7.35 6.47 -7.14
CA CYS A 53 -8.38 6.65 -6.12
C CYS A 53 -9.61 7.45 -6.56
N ASN A 54 -9.60 8.05 -7.77
CA ASN A 54 -10.72 8.78 -8.39
C ASN A 54 -11.53 9.72 -7.46
N GLY A 55 -10.93 10.23 -6.37
CA GLY A 55 -11.58 11.12 -5.41
C GLY A 55 -12.61 10.48 -4.47
N ASN A 56 -12.83 9.16 -4.51
CA ASN A 56 -13.95 8.52 -3.83
C ASN A 56 -13.62 7.92 -2.44
N ASN A 57 -12.44 8.20 -1.87
CA ASN A 57 -11.97 7.68 -0.56
C ASN A 57 -12.20 6.17 -0.33
N ASN A 58 -12.35 5.40 -1.41
CA ASN A 58 -12.67 3.99 -1.37
C ASN A 58 -11.77 3.26 -2.34
N CYS A 59 -10.48 3.24 -1.99
CA CYS A 59 -9.45 2.61 -2.79
C CYS A 59 -8.73 1.58 -1.94
N ASP A 60 -8.34 0.49 -2.59
CA ASP A 60 -7.56 -0.55 -1.95
C ASP A 60 -6.13 -0.54 -2.46
N TRP A 61 -5.29 -1.32 -1.78
CA TRP A 61 -3.92 -1.53 -2.20
C TRP A 61 -3.88 -2.21 -3.57
N ARG A 62 -3.00 -1.72 -4.43
CA ARG A 62 -2.58 -2.41 -5.65
C ARG A 62 -1.24 -3.08 -5.33
N GLU A 63 -1.27 -4.39 -5.11
CA GLU A 63 -0.11 -5.17 -4.67
C GLU A 63 0.44 -6.04 -5.79
N TYR A 64 1.76 -6.06 -5.90
CA TYR A 64 2.51 -6.85 -6.86
C TYR A 64 3.52 -7.70 -6.08
N ASN A 65 3.11 -8.92 -5.73
CA ASN A 65 3.94 -9.88 -5.01
C ASN A 65 4.97 -10.49 -5.98
N GLY A 66 6.22 -10.63 -5.53
CA GLY A 66 7.31 -11.15 -6.39
C GLY A 66 7.75 -10.19 -7.50
N ALA A 67 7.47 -8.89 -7.37
CA ALA A 67 7.83 -7.88 -8.36
C ALA A 67 9.33 -7.54 -8.36
N MET A 68 10.07 -7.94 -7.32
CA MET A 68 11.51 -7.76 -7.20
C MET A 68 12.26 -9.07 -7.48
N ASN A 69 13.37 -8.99 -8.22
CA ASN A 69 14.13 -10.17 -8.64
C ASN A 69 15.00 -10.77 -7.52
N GLU A 70 15.40 -9.97 -6.55
CA GLU A 70 16.32 -10.35 -5.48
C GLU A 70 15.69 -10.11 -4.10
N ASP A 71 16.22 -10.82 -3.10
CA ASP A 71 15.90 -10.57 -1.69
C ASP A 71 16.68 -9.37 -1.14
N ARG A 72 16.19 -8.80 -0.04
CA ARG A 72 16.72 -7.58 0.60
C ARG A 72 17.89 -7.86 1.55
#